data_AF-A0AAW9CGL5-F1
#
_entry.id   AF-A0AAW9CGL5-F1
#
_cell.length_a   1.000
_cell.length_b   1.000
_cell.length_c   1.000
_cell.angle_alpha   90.00
_cell.angle_beta   90.00
_cell.angle_gamma   90.00
#
_symmetry.space_group_name_H-M   'P 1'
#
loop_
_entity.id
_entity.type
_entity.pdbx_description
1 polymer ?
#
loop_
_entity_poly.entity_id
_entity_poly.type
_entity_poly.pdbx_seq_one_letter_code
_entity_poly.pdbx_strand_id
1 'polypeptide(L)'
;MVHPDDVLRDIGEAMDEETPSRRATHLFAVACRGQWFFNGNKRTATMGANHVIIHDGGGVFALPPQKIDTEFSDELLRYYETNDLPRIMDWLEYHAIGHIEDDGRTSAQLDGVDE
;
A
#
# COMPACT_ATOMS: atom_id res chain seq x y z
N MET A 1 -16.19 -3.45 -16.77
CA MET A 1 -16.30 -3.89 -15.37
C MET A 1 -15.02 -4.62 -15.04
N VAL A 2 -14.35 -4.28 -13.94
CA VAL A 2 -13.14 -4.99 -13.50
C VAL A 2 -13.50 -6.45 -13.24
N HIS A 3 -12.72 -7.39 -13.78
CA HIS A 3 -12.99 -8.81 -13.57
C HIS A 3 -12.47 -9.24 -12.19
N PRO A 4 -13.25 -10.01 -11.39
CA PRO A 4 -12.79 -10.47 -10.07
C PRO A 4 -11.45 -11.21 -10.11
N ASP A 5 -11.21 -12.00 -11.15
CA ASP A 5 -9.94 -12.74 -11.30
C ASP A 5 -8.73 -11.82 -11.48
N ASP A 6 -8.89 -10.66 -12.12
CA ASP A 6 -7.81 -9.68 -12.24
C ASP A 6 -7.48 -9.09 -10.86
N VAL A 7 -8.51 -8.79 -10.05
CA VAL A 7 -8.32 -8.29 -8.68
C VAL A 7 -7.60 -9.33 -7.81
N LEU A 8 -8.02 -10.60 -7.91
CA LEU A 8 -7.40 -11.69 -7.14
C LEU A 8 -5.93 -11.91 -7.55
N ARG A 9 -5.62 -11.83 -8.85
CA ARG A 9 -4.24 -11.90 -9.33
C ARG A 9 -3.41 -10.74 -8.78
N ASP A 10 -3.88 -9.50 -8.94
CA ASP A 10 -3.15 -8.30 -8.49
C ASP A 10 -2.90 -8.32 -6.98
N ILE A 11 -3.87 -8.81 -6.18
CA ILE A 11 -3.69 -9.00 -4.73
C ILE A 11 -2.65 -10.10 -4.46
N GLY A 12 -2.72 -11.24 -5.17
CA GLY A 12 -1.77 -12.33 -5.01
C GLY A 12 -0.33 -11.90 -5.29
N GLU A 13 -0.11 -11.20 -6.41
CA GLU A 13 1.19 -10.64 -6.79
C GLU A 13 1.71 -9.64 -5.74
N ALA A 14 0.82 -8.81 -5.18
CA ALA A 14 1.20 -7.89 -4.10
C ALA A 14 1.59 -8.61 -2.81
N MET A 15 0.95 -9.73 -2.46
CA MET A 15 1.27 -10.49 -1.24
C MET A 15 2.58 -11.30 -1.37
N ASP A 16 3.01 -11.61 -2.59
CA ASP A 16 4.25 -12.33 -2.87
C ASP A 16 5.52 -11.46 -2.72
N GLU A 17 5.38 -10.15 -2.50
CA GLU A 17 6.52 -9.27 -2.21
C GLU A 17 7.24 -9.67 -0.91
N GLU A 18 8.55 -9.45 -0.88
CA GLU A 18 9.43 -9.95 0.19
C GLU A 18 9.22 -9.23 1.53
N THR A 19 9.04 -7.90 1.49
CA THR A 19 8.93 -7.08 2.70
C THR A 19 7.51 -6.54 2.91
N PRO A 20 7.10 -6.29 4.17
CA PRO A 20 5.80 -5.66 4.46
C PRO A 20 5.57 -4.33 3.74
N SER A 21 6.63 -3.50 3.65
CA SER A 21 6.60 -2.24 2.92
C SER A 21 6.31 -2.47 1.44
N ARG A 22 6.99 -3.43 0.81
CA ARG A 22 6.79 -3.76 -0.60
C ARG A 22 5.39 -4.32 -0.85
N ARG A 23 4.88 -5.22 0.00
CA ARG A 23 3.49 -5.71 -0.10
C ARG A 23 2.48 -4.57 -0.03
N ALA A 24 2.66 -3.65 0.93
CA ALA A 24 1.77 -2.52 1.12
C ALA A 24 1.81 -1.52 -0.06
N THR A 25 3.00 -1.17 -0.56
CA THR A 25 3.13 -0.25 -1.69
C THR A 25 2.67 -0.87 -3.00
N HIS A 26 2.90 -2.16 -3.21
CA HIS A 26 2.40 -2.92 -4.36
C HIS A 26 0.87 -2.88 -4.35
N LEU A 27 0.26 -3.35 -3.26
CA LEU A 27 -1.20 -3.41 -3.10
C LEU A 27 -1.84 -2.04 -3.31
N PHE A 28 -1.24 -0.99 -2.73
CA PHE A 28 -1.71 0.38 -2.91
C PHE A 28 -1.70 0.79 -4.40
N ALA A 29 -0.59 0.54 -5.09
CA ALA A 29 -0.39 0.95 -6.47
C ALA A 29 -1.39 0.24 -7.41
N VAL A 30 -1.50 -1.10 -7.33
CA VAL A 30 -2.41 -1.87 -8.18
C VAL A 30 -3.88 -1.57 -7.90
N ALA A 31 -4.28 -1.38 -6.64
CA ALA A 31 -5.64 -0.97 -6.29
C ALA A 31 -5.99 0.44 -6.81
N CYS A 32 -5.04 1.38 -6.73
CA CYS A 32 -5.22 2.72 -7.30
C CYS A 32 -5.34 2.67 -8.82
N ARG A 33 -4.49 1.90 -9.50
CA ARG A 33 -4.47 1.82 -10.96
C ARG A 33 -5.66 1.03 -11.53
N GLY A 34 -5.98 -0.09 -10.91
CA GLY A 34 -7.03 -1.00 -11.33
C GLY A 34 -8.45 -0.44 -11.17
N GLN A 35 -8.63 0.61 -10.37
CA GLN A 35 -9.92 1.26 -10.12
C GLN A 35 -11.03 0.24 -9.81
N TRP A 36 -10.74 -0.71 -8.91
CA TRP A 36 -11.58 -1.88 -8.63
C TRP A 36 -13.01 -1.54 -8.20
N PHE A 37 -13.20 -0.37 -7.59
CA PHE A 37 -14.49 0.13 -7.11
C PHE A 37 -14.97 1.32 -7.94
N PHE A 38 -16.30 1.53 -7.93
CA PHE A 38 -16.92 2.69 -8.57
C PHE A 38 -16.44 4.04 -7.99
N ASN A 39 -16.13 4.07 -6.69
CA ASN A 39 -15.53 5.23 -6.02
C ASN A 39 -14.73 4.75 -4.80
N GLY A 40 -13.81 5.57 -4.31
CA GLY A 40 -13.08 5.33 -3.07
C GLY A 40 -11.85 4.44 -3.23
N ASN A 41 -11.38 4.21 -4.46
CA ASN A 41 -10.20 3.37 -4.73
C ASN A 41 -8.98 3.77 -3.89
N LYS A 42 -8.61 5.05 -3.87
CA LYS A 42 -7.46 5.54 -3.07
C LYS A 42 -7.63 5.30 -1.58
N ARG A 43 -8.83 5.55 -1.02
CA ARG A 43 -9.11 5.32 0.41
C ARG A 43 -9.05 3.84 0.76
N THR A 44 -9.62 3.00 -0.11
CA THR A 44 -9.62 1.53 0.08
C THR A 44 -8.20 0.97 -0.07
N ALA A 45 -7.44 1.45 -1.05
CA ALA A 45 -6.03 1.14 -1.24
C ALA A 45 -5.20 1.53 -0.01
N THR A 46 -5.39 2.74 0.52
CA THR A 46 -4.73 3.18 1.77
C THR A 46 -5.09 2.29 2.95
N MET A 47 -6.35 1.89 3.10
CA MET A 47 -6.77 0.98 4.17
C MET A 47 -6.14 -0.42 4.01
N GLY A 48 -6.12 -0.97 2.79
CA GLY A 48 -5.50 -2.26 2.50
C GLY A 48 -3.99 -2.24 2.75
N ALA A 49 -3.29 -1.21 2.27
CA ALA A 49 -1.86 -1.04 2.51
C ALA A 49 -1.53 -0.93 4.00
N ASN A 50 -2.30 -0.14 4.76
CA ASN A 50 -2.15 -0.05 6.21
C ASN A 50 -2.42 -1.38 6.91
N HIS A 51 -3.44 -2.12 6.48
CA HIS A 51 -3.72 -3.44 7.05
C HIS A 51 -2.52 -4.38 6.91
N VAL A 52 -1.93 -4.46 5.72
CA VAL A 52 -0.75 -5.29 5.44
C VAL A 52 0.44 -4.89 6.31
N ILE A 53 0.83 -3.62 6.28
CA ILE A 53 2.06 -3.18 6.93
C ILE A 53 1.96 -3.17 8.47
N ILE A 54 0.78 -2.87 9.03
CA ILE A 54 0.56 -2.92 10.49
C ILE A 54 0.51 -4.37 10.97
N HIS A 55 -0.18 -5.25 10.24
CA HIS A 55 -0.28 -6.67 10.60
C HIS A 55 1.10 -7.33 10.69
N ASP A 56 1.98 -7.01 9.74
CA ASP A 56 3.33 -7.57 9.67
C ASP A 56 4.37 -6.77 10.49
N GLY A 57 3.95 -5.75 11.25
CA GLY A 57 4.85 -4.94 12.10
C GLY A 57 5.84 -4.05 11.33
N GLY A 58 5.57 -3.77 10.04
CA GLY A 58 6.45 -2.98 9.18
C GLY A 58 6.35 -1.46 9.37
N GLY A 59 5.28 -0.98 10.04
CA GLY A 59 5.02 0.44 10.26
C GLY A 59 3.62 0.87 9.84
N VAL A 60 3.50 2.08 9.30
CA VAL A 60 2.24 2.70 8.83
C VAL A 60 2.40 3.31 7.45
N PHE A 61 1.35 3.25 6.64
CA PHE A 61 1.28 3.86 5.32
C PHE A 61 0.49 5.18 5.38
N ALA A 62 1.18 6.30 5.15
CA ALA A 62 0.58 7.63 5.15
C ALA A 62 1.17 8.51 4.04
N LEU A 63 0.35 8.85 3.04
CA LEU A 63 0.76 9.79 1.99
C LEU A 63 0.96 11.20 2.58
N PRO A 64 2.11 11.86 2.37
CA PRO A 64 2.35 13.20 2.87
C PRO A 64 1.40 14.21 2.22
N PRO A 65 0.55 14.92 2.99
CA PRO A 65 -0.47 15.81 2.42
C PRO A 65 0.09 16.85 1.45
N GLN A 66 1.28 17.37 1.73
CA GLN A 66 1.95 18.39 0.91
C GLN A 66 2.45 17.88 -0.44
N LYS A 67 2.53 16.56 -0.63
CA LYS A 67 3.01 15.88 -1.85
C LYS A 67 1.88 15.28 -2.68
N ILE A 68 0.64 15.24 -2.17
CA ILE A 68 -0.49 14.57 -2.84
C ILE A 68 -0.80 15.22 -4.19
N ASP A 69 -0.96 16.54 -4.21
CA ASP A 69 -1.41 17.29 -5.40
C ASP A 69 -0.28 17.62 -6.39
N THR A 70 0.96 17.26 -6.05
CA THR A 70 2.16 17.51 -6.87
C THR A 70 2.81 16.18 -7.24
N GLU A 71 3.78 15.74 -6.45
CA GLU A 71 4.63 14.58 -6.73
C GLU A 71 3.85 13.28 -6.87
N PHE A 72 2.93 13.00 -5.94
CA PHE A 72 2.17 11.75 -5.96
C PHE A 72 1.23 11.68 -7.16
N SER A 73 0.56 12.79 -7.49
CA SER A 73 -0.34 12.83 -8.64
C SER A 73 0.42 12.63 -9.95
N ASP A 74 1.63 13.20 -10.07
CA ASP A 74 2.49 13.02 -11.24
C ASP A 74 3.03 11.58 -11.35
N GLU A 75 3.50 10.98 -10.25
CA GLU A 75 3.94 9.58 -10.25
C GLU A 75 2.79 8.61 -10.53
N LEU A 76 1.59 8.89 -10.01
CA LEU A 76 0.41 8.08 -10.29
C LEU A 76 -0.04 8.23 -11.75
N LEU A 77 -0.01 9.44 -12.32
CA LEU A 77 -0.29 9.68 -13.74
C LEU A 77 0.70 8.92 -14.62
N ARG A 78 1.99 9.04 -14.32
CA ARG A 78 3.04 8.29 -15.02
C ARG A 78 2.80 6.78 -14.93
N TYR A 79 2.41 6.27 -13.76
CA TYR A 79 2.12 4.85 -13.59
C TYR A 79 0.92 4.40 -14.43
N TYR A 80 -0.13 5.22 -14.55
CA TYR A 80 -1.24 4.95 -15.48
C TYR A 80 -0.76 4.80 -16.92
N GLU A 81 0.12 5.70 -17.37
CA GLU A 81 0.60 5.75 -18.76
C GLU A 81 1.62 4.66 -19.11
N THR A 82 2.49 4.31 -18.16
CA THR A 82 3.69 3.48 -18.43
C THR A 82 3.63 2.07 -17.86
N ASN A 83 2.74 1.79 -16.90
CA ASN A 83 2.73 0.55 -16.13
C ASN A 83 4.05 0.26 -15.37
N ASP A 84 4.83 1.29 -15.07
CA ASP A 84 6.08 1.16 -14.32
C ASP A 84 5.83 1.04 -12.82
N LEU A 85 5.41 -0.17 -12.40
CA LEU A 85 5.10 -0.52 -11.02
C LEU A 85 6.31 -0.35 -10.08
N PRO A 86 7.54 -0.82 -10.41
CA PRO A 86 8.68 -0.66 -9.52
C PRO A 86 8.91 0.80 -9.12
N ARG A 87 8.82 1.74 -10.07
CA ARG A 87 9.06 3.15 -9.78
C ARG A 87 8.05 3.76 -8.79
N ILE A 88 6.75 3.53 -8.98
CA ILE A 88 5.76 4.10 -8.05
C ILE A 88 5.90 3.46 -6.67
N MET A 89 6.24 2.17 -6.61
CA MET A 89 6.50 1.49 -5.34
C MET A 89 7.70 2.10 -4.60
N ASP A 90 8.81 2.38 -5.31
CA ASP A 90 9.99 3.00 -4.72
C ASP A 90 9.69 4.42 -4.19
N TRP A 91 8.91 5.20 -4.94
CA TRP A 91 8.48 6.53 -4.49
C TRP A 91 7.61 6.45 -3.23
N LEU A 92 6.66 5.51 -3.20
CA LEU A 92 5.77 5.28 -2.06
C LEU A 92 6.54 4.77 -0.84
N GLU A 93 7.48 3.86 -1.03
CA GLU A 93 8.28 3.29 0.06
C GLU A 93 9.11 4.38 0.75
N TYR A 94 9.71 5.27 -0.04
CA TYR A 94 10.51 6.37 0.50
C TYR A 94 9.68 7.48 1.17
N HIS A 95 8.51 7.82 0.63
CA HIS A 95 7.75 8.99 1.07
C HIS A 95 6.55 8.68 1.97
N ALA A 96 5.98 7.49 1.87
CA ALA A 96 4.69 7.16 2.47
C ALA A 96 4.78 6.09 3.56
N ILE A 97 5.94 5.47 3.79
CA ILE A 97 6.14 4.52 4.88
C ILE A 97 6.75 5.23 6.08
N GLY A 98 6.02 5.22 7.20
CA GLY A 98 6.53 5.61 8.50
C GLY A 98 6.91 4.37 9.29
N HIS A 99 8.17 4.27 9.70
CA HIS A 99 8.64 3.22 10.61
C HIS A 99 8.30 3.58 12.06
N ILE A 100 7.94 2.57 12.85
CA ILE A 100 7.70 2.70 14.29
C ILE A 100 8.95 2.17 14.99
N GLU A 101 9.53 2.96 15.91
CA GLU A 101 10.84 2.67 16.52
C GLU A 101 10.87 1.39 17.37
N ASP A 102 9.71 0.96 17.91
CA ASP A 102 9.55 -0.23 18.75
C ASP A 102 8.74 -1.32 18.03
N ASP A 103 9.41 -2.13 17.20
CA ASP A 103 8.95 -3.37 16.53
C ASP A 103 7.53 -3.41 15.89
N GLY A 104 6.88 -2.25 15.78
CA GLY A 104 5.56 -2.06 15.19
C GLY A 104 4.40 -2.71 15.94
N ARG A 105 4.63 -3.35 17.09
CA ARG A 105 3.58 -4.08 17.81
C ARG A 105 2.72 -3.12 18.62
N THR A 106 1.40 -3.23 18.42
CA THR A 106 0.43 -2.56 19.29
C THR A 106 0.39 -3.23 20.67
N SER A 107 -0.03 -2.50 21.71
CA SER A 107 -0.22 -3.08 23.05
C SER A 107 -1.12 -4.32 23.02
N ALA A 108 -2.15 -4.34 22.17
CA ALA A 108 -3.02 -5.51 21.97
C ALA A 108 -2.28 -6.75 21.42
N GLN A 109 -1.24 -6.56 20.60
CA GLN A 109 -0.40 -7.66 20.10
C GLN A 109 0.63 -8.13 21.14
N LEU A 110 0.98 -7.29 22.11
CA LEU A 110 1.86 -7.63 23.22
C LEU A 110 1.10 -8.37 24.34
N ASP A 111 -0.15 -7.96 24.61
CA ASP A 111 -0.98 -8.49 25.70
C ASP A 111 -1.57 -9.90 25.40
N GLY A 112 -1.51 -10.37 24.15
CA GLY A 112 -2.05 -11.67 23.73
C GLY A 112 -1.06 -12.86 23.86
N VAL A 113 0.10 -12.66 24.48
CA VAL A 113 1.15 -13.70 24.62
C VAL A 113 1.11 -14.39 26.00
N ASP A 114 0.27 -13.90 26.91
CA ASP A 114 0.02 -14.49 28.24
C ASP A 114 -1.35 -15.20 28.30
N GLU A 115 -1.59 -16.23 27.48
CA GLU A 115 -2.58 -17.32 27.75
C GLU A 115 -2.07 -18.68 27.24
#